data_AF-A0A4Q5YEA1-F1
#
_entry.id   AF-A0A4Q5YEA1-F1
#
_cell.length_a   1.000
_cell.length_b   1.000
_cell.length_c   1.000
_cell.angle_alpha   90.00
_cell.angle_beta   90.00
_cell.angle_gamma   90.00
#
_symmetry.space_group_name_H-M   'P 1'
#
loop_
_entity.id
_entity.type
_entity.pdbx_description
1 polymer ?
#
loop_
_entity_poly.entity_id
_entity_poly.type
_entity_poly.pdbx_seq_one_letter_code
_entity_poly.pdbx_strand_id
1 'polypeptide(L)'
;WKESDITQMKPGIHERKWEIDSLCYPIRLAYHYWKGTGDATPFDATWEKAIETVLQTFTEQQRKNNQGPYSFQRRTAWATDGVPLAGYGYPVKPVGLICSMFRPSDDATIFPFLIPSNFFAVGSLRQAAQMVKTIKNNSKLAASLQALADEVAAALQKHAVVTHPQFGKVYAYEVNGFGSYNLMDDANVPSLLSLPYLGAVNVSDPVYQNTRKLLLSGSNPFYFSGKAGAGIGSPHTGLNMIWPIGITMRGLTSTNDAEIRQCIEMLRLTHGGTGFMHESFHKDDPKNFTRKWFAWANTLFGEFLWKVYKERKHLLA
;
A
#
# COMPACT_ATOMS: atom_id res chain seq x y z
N TRP A 1 11.57 -18.18 -9.39
CA TRP A 1 12.01 -16.79 -9.17
C TRP A 1 13.53 -16.65 -9.16
N LYS A 2 14.28 -17.28 -8.24
CA LYS A 2 15.76 -17.12 -8.16
C LYS A 2 16.54 -17.32 -9.47
N GLU A 3 16.14 -18.26 -10.31
CA GLU A 3 16.83 -18.58 -11.57
C GLU A 3 16.53 -17.59 -12.71
N SER A 4 15.42 -16.85 -12.61
CA SER A 4 14.94 -15.92 -13.65
C SER A 4 15.26 -14.46 -13.33
N ASP A 5 15.64 -14.16 -12.09
CA ASP A 5 15.83 -12.80 -11.58
C ASP A 5 17.23 -12.30 -11.87
N ILE A 6 17.31 -11.13 -12.47
CA ILE A 6 18.54 -10.40 -12.79
C ILE A 6 18.63 -9.25 -11.79
N THR A 7 19.13 -9.57 -10.60
CA THR A 7 19.37 -8.63 -9.49
C THR A 7 20.42 -9.24 -8.54
N GLN A 8 20.91 -8.45 -7.58
CA GLN A 8 21.85 -8.93 -6.56
C GLN A 8 21.12 -9.78 -5.51
N MET A 9 20.91 -11.07 -5.82
CA MET A 9 20.32 -12.04 -4.90
C MET A 9 21.28 -12.42 -3.77
N LYS A 10 20.73 -12.74 -2.60
CA LYS A 10 21.47 -13.20 -1.41
C LYS A 10 20.85 -14.49 -0.86
N PRO A 11 21.62 -15.36 -0.16
CA PRO A 11 21.06 -16.48 0.58
C PRO A 11 19.91 -16.04 1.52
N GLY A 12 18.89 -16.88 1.67
CA GLY A 12 17.70 -16.56 2.49
C GLY A 12 16.66 -15.66 1.83
N ILE A 13 16.98 -14.94 0.76
CA ILE A 13 16.01 -14.09 0.04
C ILE A 13 15.18 -14.94 -0.92
N HIS A 14 13.85 -14.98 -0.76
CA HIS A 14 12.95 -15.66 -1.71
C HIS A 14 12.82 -14.86 -3.01
N GLU A 15 12.51 -13.57 -2.87
CA GLU A 15 12.31 -12.60 -3.95
C GLU A 15 12.86 -11.24 -3.48
N ARG A 16 13.31 -10.40 -4.43
CA ARG A 16 13.97 -9.11 -4.13
C ARG A 16 13.31 -7.97 -4.90
N LYS A 17 11.98 -7.96 -4.98
CA LYS A 17 11.21 -6.82 -5.48
C LYS A 17 11.30 -5.67 -4.47
N TRP A 18 11.65 -4.48 -4.94
CA TRP A 18 11.77 -3.30 -4.09
C TRP A 18 10.42 -2.58 -3.96
N GLU A 19 9.87 -2.68 -2.75
CA GLU A 19 8.61 -2.08 -2.33
C GLU A 19 8.85 -1.20 -1.10
N ILE A 20 8.41 0.05 -1.15
CA ILE A 20 8.53 0.97 -0.01
C ILE A 20 7.82 0.38 1.23
N ASP A 21 6.63 -0.18 1.04
CA ASP A 21 5.79 -0.66 2.13
C ASP A 21 6.32 -1.90 2.85
N SER A 22 7.17 -2.70 2.17
CA SER A 22 7.93 -3.79 2.79
C SER A 22 8.79 -3.31 3.98
N LEU A 23 9.26 -2.05 3.95
CA LEU A 23 9.99 -1.44 5.08
C LEU A 23 9.06 -0.71 6.08
N CYS A 24 7.85 -0.35 5.65
CA CYS A 24 6.86 0.34 6.49
C CYS A 24 6.13 -0.62 7.43
N TYR A 25 5.73 -1.79 6.94
CA TYR A 25 4.96 -2.77 7.73
C TYR A 25 5.66 -3.24 9.02
N PRO A 26 6.98 -3.56 9.02
CA PRO A 26 7.68 -3.91 10.25
C PRO A 26 7.72 -2.76 11.26
N ILE A 27 7.87 -1.51 10.79
CA ILE A 27 7.85 -0.33 11.66
C ILE A 27 6.46 -0.13 12.27
N ARG A 28 5.40 -0.23 11.46
CA ARG A 28 4.01 -0.14 11.91
C ARG A 28 3.74 -1.19 12.99
N LEU A 29 4.13 -2.45 12.76
CA LEU A 29 3.96 -3.54 13.72
C LEU A 29 4.71 -3.27 15.02
N ALA A 30 6.00 -2.90 14.93
CA ALA A 30 6.84 -2.59 16.08
C ALA A 30 6.26 -1.42 16.91
N TYR A 31 5.80 -0.37 16.25
CA TYR A 31 5.21 0.80 16.89
C TYR A 31 3.92 0.45 17.64
N HIS A 32 3.00 -0.28 17.00
CA HIS A 32 1.74 -0.67 17.65
C HIS A 32 1.94 -1.72 18.75
N TYR A 33 2.91 -2.63 18.59
CA TYR A 33 3.32 -3.53 19.68
C TYR A 33 3.78 -2.72 20.90
N TRP A 34 4.77 -1.84 20.70
CA TRP A 34 5.31 -1.00 21.77
C TRP A 34 4.24 -0.15 22.45
N LYS A 35 3.38 0.51 21.67
CA LYS A 35 2.29 1.34 22.21
C LYS A 35 1.21 0.53 22.93
N GLY A 36 0.95 -0.69 22.46
CA GLY A 36 -0.09 -1.56 23.03
C GLY A 36 0.35 -2.29 24.30
N THR A 37 1.64 -2.63 24.42
CA THR A 37 2.16 -3.45 25.53
C THR A 37 3.06 -2.68 26.50
N GLY A 38 3.65 -1.56 26.06
CA GLY A 38 4.73 -0.87 26.76
C GLY A 38 6.07 -1.61 26.69
N ASP A 39 6.12 -2.80 26.07
CA ASP A 39 7.34 -3.61 26.00
C ASP A 39 8.29 -3.09 24.92
N ALA A 40 9.52 -2.79 25.36
CA ALA A 40 10.60 -2.33 24.51
C ALA A 40 11.73 -3.38 24.33
N THR A 41 11.58 -4.55 24.94
CA THR A 41 12.57 -5.65 24.94
C THR A 41 13.05 -6.05 23.54
N PRO A 42 12.17 -6.14 22.51
CA PRO A 42 12.62 -6.53 21.16
C PRO A 42 13.49 -5.49 20.42
N PHE A 43 13.59 -4.26 20.90
CA PHE A 43 14.21 -3.14 20.18
C PHE A 43 15.69 -2.96 20.57
N ASP A 44 16.47 -3.98 20.27
CA ASP A 44 17.91 -4.04 20.54
C ASP A 44 18.74 -3.19 19.55
N ALA A 45 20.06 -3.41 19.52
CA ALA A 45 20.95 -2.73 18.59
C ALA A 45 20.76 -3.16 17.13
N THR A 46 20.31 -4.41 16.89
CA THR A 46 19.99 -4.91 15.56
C THR A 46 18.77 -4.21 14.99
N TRP A 47 17.74 -4.00 15.81
CA TRP A 47 16.57 -3.21 15.43
C TRP A 47 16.95 -1.77 15.06
N GLU A 48 17.75 -1.09 15.88
CA GLU A 48 18.21 0.28 15.59
C GLU A 48 18.99 0.33 14.27
N LYS A 49 19.86 -0.67 14.03
CA LYS A 49 20.60 -0.77 12.77
C LYS A 49 19.69 -1.01 11.56
N ALA A 50 18.60 -1.75 11.73
CA ALA A 50 17.59 -1.92 10.69
C ALA A 50 16.92 -0.57 10.37
N ILE A 51 16.59 0.26 11.37
CA ILE A 51 16.03 1.60 11.15
C ILE A 51 17.01 2.52 10.42
N GLU A 52 18.31 2.49 10.75
CA GLU A 52 19.34 3.20 9.97
C GLU A 52 19.34 2.74 8.49
N THR A 53 19.19 1.43 8.26
CA THR A 53 19.14 0.85 6.91
C THR A 53 17.90 1.30 6.15
N VAL A 54 16.75 1.43 6.82
CA VAL A 54 15.53 1.99 6.22
C VAL A 54 15.76 3.43 5.79
N LEU A 55 16.32 4.28 6.67
CA LEU A 55 16.63 5.66 6.35
C LEU A 55 17.57 5.77 5.14
N GLN A 56 18.63 4.96 5.11
CA GLN A 56 19.57 4.88 3.99
C GLN A 56 18.84 4.49 2.70
N THR A 57 18.07 3.41 2.73
CA THR A 57 17.37 2.87 1.54
C THR A 57 16.39 3.88 0.96
N PHE A 58 15.56 4.50 1.80
CA PHE A 58 14.62 5.53 1.33
C PHE A 58 15.34 6.75 0.76
N THR A 59 16.43 7.19 1.38
CA THR A 59 17.24 8.32 0.88
C THR A 59 17.88 8.00 -0.47
N GLU A 60 18.46 6.81 -0.64
CA GLU A 60 19.02 6.35 -1.91
C GLU A 60 17.95 6.28 -3.01
N GLN A 61 16.73 5.84 -2.66
CA GLN A 61 15.61 5.75 -3.59
C GLN A 61 14.88 7.08 -3.84
N GLN A 62 15.28 8.20 -3.21
CA GLN A 62 14.93 9.53 -3.72
C GLN A 62 15.67 9.86 -5.03
N ARG A 63 16.73 9.12 -5.35
CA ARG A 63 17.48 9.20 -6.63
C ARG A 63 17.92 10.61 -7.03
N LYS A 64 18.26 11.44 -6.04
CA LYS A 64 18.67 12.84 -6.24
C LYS A 64 19.97 12.99 -7.03
N ASN A 65 20.92 12.09 -6.81
CA ASN A 65 22.27 12.21 -7.36
C ASN A 65 22.58 11.15 -8.45
N ASN A 66 21.88 10.02 -8.44
CA ASN A 66 22.06 8.89 -9.35
C ASN A 66 20.83 7.96 -9.29
N GLN A 67 20.85 6.86 -10.06
CA GLN A 67 19.76 5.89 -10.13
C GLN A 67 19.55 5.05 -8.85
N GLY A 68 20.44 5.17 -7.86
CA GLY A 68 20.47 4.32 -6.67
C GLY A 68 21.11 2.95 -6.93
N PRO A 69 21.34 2.16 -5.87
CA PRO A 69 22.05 0.88 -5.96
C PRO A 69 21.17 -0.30 -6.38
N TYR A 70 19.88 -0.08 -6.61
CA TYR A 70 18.92 -1.15 -6.90
C TYR A 70 18.55 -1.18 -8.39
N SER A 71 18.70 -2.35 -8.99
CA SER A 71 18.09 -2.71 -10.28
C SER A 71 17.52 -4.12 -10.19
N PHE A 72 16.48 -4.37 -10.99
CA PHE A 72 15.83 -5.67 -11.07
C PHE A 72 15.28 -5.92 -12.46
N GLN A 73 15.57 -7.08 -13.05
CA GLN A 73 14.81 -7.58 -14.20
C GLN A 73 14.43 -9.03 -13.95
N ARG A 74 13.44 -9.53 -14.68
CA ARG A 74 13.03 -10.93 -14.62
C ARG A 74 12.78 -11.44 -16.04
N ARG A 75 13.22 -12.67 -16.33
CA ARG A 75 12.82 -13.38 -17.54
C ARG A 75 11.43 -13.97 -17.33
N THR A 76 10.41 -13.31 -17.86
CA THR A 76 9.00 -13.66 -17.67
C THR A 76 8.15 -13.22 -18.86
N ALA A 77 7.00 -13.88 -19.08
CA ALA A 77 5.97 -13.41 -20.02
C ALA A 77 5.00 -12.41 -19.35
N TRP A 78 5.03 -12.29 -18.03
CA TRP A 78 4.19 -11.37 -17.28
C TRP A 78 4.85 -10.00 -17.21
N ALA A 79 4.32 -9.04 -18.00
CA ALA A 79 5.00 -7.75 -18.20
C ALA A 79 5.23 -6.96 -16.91
N THR A 80 4.30 -7.05 -15.95
CA THR A 80 4.40 -6.34 -14.66
C THR A 80 5.38 -6.99 -13.69
N ASP A 81 5.91 -8.18 -13.99
CA ASP A 81 6.94 -8.82 -13.16
C ASP A 81 8.37 -8.38 -13.51
N GLY A 82 8.54 -7.65 -14.61
CA GLY A 82 9.83 -7.10 -15.05
C GLY A 82 9.86 -5.58 -14.93
N VAL A 83 11.00 -5.02 -14.51
CA VAL A 83 11.20 -3.58 -14.49
C VAL A 83 11.88 -3.12 -15.78
N PRO A 84 11.34 -2.12 -16.49
CA PRO A 84 11.91 -1.63 -17.75
C PRO A 84 13.22 -0.86 -17.52
N LEU A 85 13.85 -0.44 -18.63
CA LEU A 85 15.05 0.42 -18.64
C LEU A 85 16.20 -0.15 -17.81
N ALA A 86 16.65 -1.36 -18.18
CA ALA A 86 17.72 -2.10 -17.51
C ALA A 86 17.46 -2.34 -16.01
N GLY A 87 16.19 -2.41 -15.63
CA GLY A 87 15.77 -2.71 -14.27
C GLY A 87 15.70 -1.52 -13.32
N TYR A 88 15.86 -0.30 -13.83
CA TYR A 88 15.75 0.93 -13.03
C TYR A 88 14.36 1.57 -13.07
N GLY A 89 13.47 1.12 -13.95
CA GLY A 89 12.12 1.66 -14.09
C GLY A 89 12.12 2.98 -14.86
N TYR A 90 10.92 3.50 -15.15
CA TYR A 90 10.77 4.76 -15.89
C TYR A 90 11.44 5.95 -15.16
N PRO A 91 11.96 6.96 -15.89
CA PRO A 91 12.66 8.08 -15.28
C PRO A 91 11.78 8.89 -14.33
N VAL A 92 12.39 9.43 -13.29
CA VAL A 92 11.76 10.38 -12.37
C VAL A 92 12.53 11.68 -12.32
N LYS A 93 11.82 12.78 -12.05
CA LYS A 93 12.43 14.02 -11.57
C LYS A 93 12.54 13.89 -10.05
N PRO A 94 13.74 13.94 -9.44
CA PRO A 94 13.91 13.71 -8.00
C PRO A 94 13.37 14.89 -7.19
N VAL A 95 12.06 14.87 -6.92
CA VAL A 95 11.30 15.96 -6.26
C VAL A 95 11.15 15.79 -4.75
N GLY A 96 11.83 14.79 -4.16
CA GLY A 96 11.76 14.50 -2.72
C GLY A 96 10.92 13.26 -2.36
N LEU A 97 10.12 12.74 -3.29
CA LEU A 97 9.44 11.45 -3.14
C LEU A 97 10.42 10.28 -3.25
N ILE A 98 10.05 9.14 -2.65
CA ILE A 98 10.81 7.89 -2.67
C ILE A 98 10.29 7.03 -3.83
N CYS A 99 11.20 6.51 -4.65
CA CYS A 99 10.85 5.55 -5.70
C CYS A 99 10.50 4.19 -5.08
N SER A 100 9.41 3.57 -5.53
CA SER A 100 9.12 2.13 -5.39
C SER A 100 9.22 1.51 -6.78
N MET A 101 9.91 0.37 -6.93
CA MET A 101 9.94 -0.31 -8.23
C MET A 101 8.75 -1.23 -8.42
N PHE A 102 8.20 -1.71 -7.31
CA PHE A 102 7.01 -2.55 -7.27
C PHE A 102 5.98 -1.96 -6.30
N ARG A 103 4.73 -2.35 -6.53
CA ARG A 103 3.55 -2.08 -5.69
C ARG A 103 3.42 -3.17 -4.63
N PRO A 104 2.57 -2.99 -3.61
CA PRO A 104 2.23 -4.07 -2.67
C PRO A 104 1.49 -5.26 -3.31
N SER A 105 1.16 -5.19 -4.61
CA SER A 105 0.68 -6.31 -5.42
C SER A 105 1.80 -7.12 -6.07
N ASP A 106 3.07 -6.81 -5.76
CA ASP A 106 4.27 -7.31 -6.44
C ASP A 106 4.37 -6.89 -7.92
N ASP A 107 3.47 -6.04 -8.45
CA ASP A 107 3.55 -5.54 -9.84
C ASP A 107 4.46 -4.31 -9.94
N ALA A 108 5.23 -4.22 -11.03
CA ALA A 108 6.09 -3.07 -11.32
C ALA A 108 5.26 -1.79 -11.45
N THR A 109 5.75 -0.71 -10.84
CA THR A 109 5.12 0.61 -10.96
C THR A 109 5.23 1.15 -12.38
N ILE A 110 4.22 1.89 -12.86
CA ILE A 110 4.33 2.63 -14.13
C ILE A 110 5.20 3.87 -13.91
N PHE A 111 4.84 4.69 -12.92
CA PHE A 111 5.69 5.77 -12.46
C PHE A 111 6.22 5.47 -11.05
N PRO A 112 7.55 5.54 -10.83
CA PRO A 112 8.13 5.06 -9.57
C PRO A 112 7.68 5.75 -8.28
N PHE A 113 7.15 6.97 -8.32
CA PHE A 113 6.61 7.57 -7.10
C PHE A 113 5.20 7.06 -6.83
N LEU A 114 5.13 5.89 -6.20
CA LEU A 114 3.91 5.26 -5.72
C LEU A 114 3.36 6.05 -4.53
N ILE A 115 2.25 6.76 -4.75
CA ILE A 115 1.72 7.75 -3.79
C ILE A 115 1.23 7.09 -2.49
N PRO A 116 0.45 5.99 -2.50
CA PRO A 116 0.04 5.32 -1.26
C PRO A 116 1.22 4.90 -0.38
N SER A 117 2.26 4.31 -0.96
CA SER A 117 3.43 3.87 -0.19
C SER A 117 4.28 5.04 0.30
N ASN A 118 4.36 6.16 -0.43
CA ASN A 118 4.99 7.38 0.09
C ASN A 118 4.24 7.97 1.28
N PHE A 119 2.90 7.99 1.25
CA PHE A 119 2.08 8.35 2.42
C PHE A 119 2.37 7.42 3.61
N PHE A 120 2.45 6.11 3.36
CA PHE A 120 2.75 5.14 4.41
C PHE A 120 4.18 5.30 4.98
N ALA A 121 5.14 5.64 4.13
CA ALA A 121 6.52 5.93 4.54
C ALA A 121 6.60 7.15 5.48
N VAL A 122 5.84 8.23 5.23
CA VAL A 122 5.79 9.39 6.14
C VAL A 122 5.33 8.98 7.54
N GLY A 123 4.24 8.22 7.63
CA GLY A 123 3.73 7.72 8.91
C GLY A 123 4.75 6.84 9.63
N SER A 124 5.34 5.90 8.88
CA SER A 124 6.31 4.93 9.43
C SER A 124 7.61 5.61 9.88
N LEU A 125 8.14 6.57 9.12
CA LEU A 125 9.34 7.33 9.51
C LEU A 125 9.12 8.12 10.80
N ARG A 126 7.94 8.73 10.98
CA ARG A 126 7.58 9.44 12.22
C ARG A 126 7.44 8.49 13.41
N GLN A 127 6.84 7.31 13.20
CA GLN A 127 6.79 6.25 14.21
C GLN A 127 8.19 5.79 14.62
N ALA A 128 9.06 5.51 13.65
CA ALA A 128 10.45 5.12 13.89
C ALA A 128 11.23 6.23 14.62
N ALA A 129 11.06 7.49 14.23
CA ALA A 129 11.70 8.63 14.89
C ALA A 129 11.33 8.70 16.39
N GLN A 130 10.03 8.53 16.71
CA GLN A 130 9.58 8.50 18.09
C GLN A 130 10.17 7.32 18.87
N MET A 131 10.16 6.12 18.28
CA MET A 131 10.68 4.91 18.91
C MET A 131 12.17 5.02 19.20
N VAL A 132 12.98 5.39 18.19
CA VAL A 132 14.43 5.53 18.34
C VAL A 132 14.78 6.58 19.39
N LYS A 133 14.07 7.73 19.39
CA LYS A 133 14.28 8.77 20.40
C LYS A 133 13.96 8.28 21.82
N THR A 134 12.86 7.54 21.98
CA THR A 134 12.35 7.16 23.31
C THR A 134 13.05 5.92 23.88
N ILE A 135 13.31 4.93 23.04
CA ILE A 135 13.79 3.60 23.45
C ILE A 135 15.33 3.54 23.42
N LYS A 136 15.96 4.23 22.46
CA LYS A 136 17.42 4.21 22.26
C LYS A 136 18.11 5.50 22.68
N ASN A 137 17.36 6.55 23.01
CA ASN A 137 17.88 7.90 23.26
C ASN A 137 18.71 8.48 22.10
N ASN A 138 18.54 7.95 20.88
CA ASN A 138 19.30 8.38 19.71
C ASN A 138 18.59 9.54 19.00
N SER A 139 18.76 10.74 19.55
CA SER A 139 18.13 11.97 19.03
C SER A 139 18.62 12.33 17.63
N LYS A 140 19.83 11.93 17.24
CA LYS A 140 20.39 12.21 15.91
C LYS A 140 19.65 11.42 14.82
N LEU A 141 19.53 10.10 14.99
CA LEU A 141 18.80 9.25 14.05
C LEU A 141 17.32 9.65 13.98
N ALA A 142 16.70 9.94 15.14
CA ALA A 142 15.33 10.44 15.19
C ALA A 142 15.13 11.73 14.38
N ALA A 143 16.06 12.68 14.47
CA ALA A 143 16.00 13.93 13.69
C ALA A 143 16.15 13.67 12.18
N SER A 144 17.03 12.75 11.76
CA SER A 144 17.18 12.39 10.35
C SER A 144 15.94 11.70 9.78
N LEU A 145 15.31 10.80 10.55
CA LEU A 145 14.04 10.17 10.16
C LEU A 145 12.92 11.19 10.01
N GLN A 146 12.82 12.13 10.95
CA GLN A 146 11.83 13.20 10.91
C GLN A 146 12.05 14.13 9.69
N ALA A 147 13.30 14.50 9.41
CA ALA A 147 13.65 15.34 8.27
C ALA A 147 13.25 14.69 6.93
N LEU A 148 13.53 13.40 6.76
CA LEU A 148 13.10 12.68 5.56
C LEU A 148 11.57 12.59 5.47
N ALA A 149 10.88 12.32 6.59
CA ALA A 149 9.42 12.27 6.62
C ALA A 149 8.80 13.61 6.19
N ASP A 150 9.36 14.73 6.67
CA ASP A 150 8.86 16.07 6.35
C ASP A 150 9.16 16.48 4.91
N GLU A 151 10.31 16.07 4.36
CA GLU A 151 10.60 16.24 2.94
C GLU A 151 9.59 15.48 2.05
N VAL A 152 9.36 14.19 2.33
CA VAL A 152 8.41 13.38 1.56
C VAL A 152 7.00 13.92 1.70
N ALA A 153 6.59 14.35 2.90
CA ALA A 153 5.29 14.98 3.13
C ALA A 153 5.13 16.26 2.32
N ALA A 154 6.14 17.13 2.26
CA ALA A 154 6.12 18.33 1.45
C ALA A 154 6.04 18.00 -0.05
N ALA A 155 6.76 16.98 -0.51
CA ALA A 155 6.70 16.52 -1.89
C ALA A 155 5.33 15.94 -2.26
N LEU A 156 4.69 15.18 -1.36
CA LEU A 156 3.33 14.67 -1.54
C LEU A 156 2.32 15.82 -1.70
N GLN A 157 2.38 16.86 -0.87
CA GLN A 157 1.48 18.02 -0.99
C GLN A 157 1.58 18.71 -2.35
N LYS A 158 2.78 18.72 -2.95
CA LYS A 158 3.04 19.38 -4.23
C LYS A 158 2.74 18.50 -5.44
N HIS A 159 2.92 17.18 -5.33
CA HIS A 159 2.98 16.29 -6.48
C HIS A 159 1.95 15.16 -6.48
N ALA A 160 1.30 14.85 -5.34
CA ALA A 160 0.34 13.75 -5.26
C ALA A 160 -1.06 14.13 -5.76
N VAL A 161 -1.42 15.42 -5.73
CA VAL A 161 -2.77 15.90 -6.06
C VAL A 161 -2.86 16.35 -7.50
N VAL A 162 -3.83 15.81 -8.23
CA VAL A 162 -4.16 16.20 -9.61
C VAL A 162 -5.63 16.58 -9.72
N THR A 163 -6.00 17.31 -10.77
CA THR A 163 -7.40 17.73 -11.00
C THR A 163 -8.04 16.79 -12.03
N HIS A 164 -8.97 15.95 -11.56
CA HIS A 164 -9.81 15.12 -12.42
C HIS A 164 -11.04 15.92 -12.91
N PRO A 165 -11.44 15.81 -14.19
CA PRO A 165 -12.54 16.59 -14.76
C PRO A 165 -13.88 16.41 -14.05
N GLN A 166 -14.17 15.21 -13.53
CA GLN A 166 -15.43 14.90 -12.85
C GLN A 166 -15.36 15.00 -11.31
N PHE A 167 -14.21 14.73 -10.71
CA PHE A 167 -14.09 14.56 -9.25
C PHE A 167 -13.31 15.70 -8.59
N GLY A 168 -12.80 16.66 -9.35
CA GLY A 168 -11.98 17.75 -8.83
C GLY A 168 -10.62 17.25 -8.37
N LYS A 169 -10.13 17.80 -7.25
CA LYS A 169 -8.82 17.40 -6.70
C LYS A 169 -8.87 15.98 -6.15
N VAL A 170 -8.01 15.11 -6.67
CA VAL A 170 -7.83 13.71 -6.26
C VAL A 170 -6.35 13.38 -6.11
N TYR A 171 -6.03 12.34 -5.34
CA TYR A 171 -4.68 11.78 -5.33
C TYR A 171 -4.46 10.91 -6.57
N ALA A 172 -3.33 11.09 -7.23
CA ALA A 172 -2.83 10.13 -8.22
C ALA A 172 -2.32 8.87 -7.53
N TYR A 173 -2.36 7.73 -8.21
CA TYR A 173 -1.82 6.47 -7.70
C TYR A 173 -0.28 6.46 -7.81
N GLU A 174 0.23 6.92 -8.95
CA GLU A 174 1.66 7.02 -9.24
C GLU A 174 1.96 8.31 -9.99
N VAL A 175 3.13 8.91 -9.73
CA VAL A 175 3.64 10.10 -10.44
C VAL A 175 5.13 9.97 -10.75
N ASN A 176 5.64 10.77 -11.68
CA ASN A 176 7.08 10.77 -12.03
C ASN A 176 7.82 12.08 -11.73
N GLY A 177 7.13 13.10 -11.22
CA GLY A 177 7.69 14.43 -10.94
C GLY A 177 7.92 15.31 -12.18
N PHE A 178 7.73 14.80 -13.41
CA PHE A 178 7.73 15.58 -14.65
C PHE A 178 6.35 16.15 -15.01
N GLY A 179 5.29 15.70 -14.32
CA GLY A 179 3.90 16.10 -14.56
C GLY A 179 3.01 14.96 -15.08
N SER A 180 3.58 13.79 -15.35
CA SER A 180 2.79 12.59 -15.66
C SER A 180 2.28 11.94 -14.38
N TYR A 181 1.07 11.39 -14.46
CA TYR A 181 0.40 10.72 -13.37
C TYR A 181 -0.45 9.56 -13.87
N ASN A 182 -0.68 8.58 -12.99
CA ASN A 182 -1.54 7.44 -13.22
C ASN A 182 -2.76 7.55 -12.29
N LEU A 183 -3.97 7.54 -12.84
CA LEU A 183 -5.22 7.56 -12.09
C LEU A 183 -5.85 6.17 -12.07
N MET A 184 -5.67 5.48 -10.95
CA MET A 184 -6.25 4.18 -10.65
C MET A 184 -6.24 3.97 -9.13
N ASP A 185 -6.66 2.80 -8.68
CA ASP A 185 -6.19 2.23 -7.42
C ASP A 185 -6.03 0.72 -7.57
N ASP A 186 -5.24 0.14 -6.70
CA ASP A 186 -5.05 -1.31 -6.57
C ASP A 186 -5.64 -1.77 -5.24
N ALA A 187 -6.09 -3.02 -5.16
CA ALA A 187 -6.68 -3.55 -3.94
C ALA A 187 -5.66 -3.80 -2.82
N ASN A 188 -4.38 -4.03 -3.13
CA ASN A 188 -3.33 -4.27 -2.15
C ASN A 188 -3.06 -3.02 -1.28
N VAL A 189 -2.85 -3.22 0.01
CA VAL A 189 -2.55 -2.13 0.97
C VAL A 189 -1.03 -1.98 1.10
N PRO A 190 -0.45 -0.77 1.02
CA PRO A 190 -1.11 0.54 0.91
C PRO A 190 -1.72 0.83 -0.47
N SER A 191 -3.02 1.13 -0.46
CA SER A 191 -3.79 1.68 -1.58
C SER A 191 -4.26 3.10 -1.26
N LEU A 192 -4.69 3.86 -2.26
CA LEU A 192 -5.30 5.18 -2.03
C LEU A 192 -6.56 5.06 -1.17
N LEU A 193 -7.36 4.02 -1.38
CA LEU A 193 -8.55 3.75 -0.57
C LEU A 193 -8.21 3.54 0.92
N SER A 194 -7.07 2.90 1.20
CA SER A 194 -6.61 2.53 2.55
C SER A 194 -5.93 3.64 3.36
N LEU A 195 -5.71 4.84 2.78
CA LEU A 195 -4.96 5.90 3.44
C LEU A 195 -5.46 6.26 4.86
N PRO A 196 -6.78 6.32 5.14
CA PRO A 196 -7.26 6.53 6.50
C PRO A 196 -7.05 5.33 7.42
N TYR A 197 -7.12 4.10 6.90
CA TYR A 197 -6.83 2.89 7.68
C TYR A 197 -5.38 2.89 8.18
N LEU A 198 -4.45 3.37 7.36
CA LEU A 198 -3.04 3.51 7.72
C LEU A 198 -2.75 4.76 8.58
N GLY A 199 -3.76 5.60 8.85
CA GLY A 199 -3.60 6.86 9.57
C GLY A 199 -2.81 7.92 8.80
N ALA A 200 -2.65 7.77 7.47
CA ALA A 200 -1.84 8.67 6.65
C ALA A 200 -2.61 9.92 6.20
N VAL A 201 -3.93 9.79 6.01
CA VAL A 201 -4.83 10.88 5.63
C VAL A 201 -6.11 10.79 6.47
N ASN A 202 -6.68 11.93 6.87
CA ASN A 202 -7.94 11.92 7.61
C ASN A 202 -9.08 11.42 6.70
N VAL A 203 -9.97 10.59 7.23
CA VAL A 203 -11.15 10.11 6.48
C VAL A 203 -12.04 11.25 5.96
N SER A 204 -12.07 12.41 6.63
CA SER A 204 -12.83 13.59 6.19
C SER A 204 -12.06 14.53 5.26
N ASP A 205 -10.82 14.20 4.88
CA ASP A 205 -10.05 15.02 3.92
C ASP A 205 -10.83 15.12 2.60
N PRO A 206 -11.08 16.34 2.07
CA PRO A 206 -11.87 16.52 0.87
C PRO A 206 -11.22 15.92 -0.39
N VAL A 207 -9.88 15.95 -0.48
CA VAL A 207 -9.15 15.29 -1.58
C VAL A 207 -9.27 13.78 -1.45
N TYR A 208 -9.15 13.22 -0.24
CA TYR A 208 -9.41 11.79 -0.03
C TYR A 208 -10.84 11.41 -0.40
N GLN A 209 -11.85 12.19 0.00
CA GLN A 209 -13.25 11.90 -0.31
C GLN A 209 -13.53 11.95 -1.82
N ASN A 210 -12.95 12.91 -2.54
CA ASN A 210 -13.01 12.95 -4.00
C ASN A 210 -12.31 11.75 -4.63
N THR A 211 -11.13 11.40 -4.10
CA THR A 211 -10.36 10.23 -4.53
C THR A 211 -11.20 8.97 -4.33
N ARG A 212 -11.71 8.70 -3.13
CA ARG A 212 -12.58 7.56 -2.81
C ARG A 212 -13.75 7.41 -3.79
N LYS A 213 -14.42 8.52 -4.15
CA LYS A 213 -15.51 8.50 -5.15
C LYS A 213 -15.01 8.08 -6.53
N LEU A 214 -13.86 8.58 -6.97
CA LEU A 214 -13.21 8.16 -8.22
C LEU A 214 -12.90 6.66 -8.19
N LEU A 215 -12.26 6.19 -7.12
CA LEU A 215 -11.77 4.81 -7.00
C LEU A 215 -12.89 3.76 -6.98
N LEU A 216 -14.06 4.13 -6.44
CA LEU A 216 -15.25 3.29 -6.34
C LEU A 216 -16.24 3.55 -7.48
N SER A 217 -15.73 3.92 -8.65
CA SER A 217 -16.52 4.21 -9.85
C SER A 217 -15.85 3.65 -11.11
N GLY A 218 -16.56 3.69 -12.24
CA GLY A 218 -16.00 3.30 -13.55
C GLY A 218 -14.84 4.17 -14.05
N SER A 219 -14.46 5.23 -13.33
CA SER A 219 -13.27 6.03 -13.64
C SER A 219 -11.97 5.41 -13.11
N ASN A 220 -12.04 4.43 -12.21
CA ASN A 220 -10.89 3.58 -11.89
C ASN A 220 -10.88 2.37 -12.86
N PRO A 221 -9.83 2.19 -13.67
CA PRO A 221 -9.76 1.08 -14.63
C PRO A 221 -9.79 -0.31 -13.99
N PHE A 222 -9.49 -0.40 -12.68
CA PHE A 222 -9.53 -1.65 -11.91
C PHE A 222 -10.72 -1.72 -10.94
N TYR A 223 -11.70 -0.84 -11.07
CA TYR A 223 -13.00 -1.03 -10.40
C TYR A 223 -13.93 -1.84 -11.28
N PHE A 224 -14.38 -2.99 -10.78
CA PHE A 224 -15.27 -3.88 -11.50
C PHE A 224 -16.61 -3.99 -10.78
N SER A 225 -17.69 -4.11 -11.55
CA SER A 225 -19.06 -4.33 -11.05
C SER A 225 -19.73 -5.39 -11.91
N GLY A 226 -20.32 -6.39 -11.27
CA GLY A 226 -20.98 -7.52 -11.92
C GLY A 226 -22.07 -8.12 -11.04
N LYS A 227 -22.56 -9.30 -11.42
CA LYS A 227 -23.69 -9.97 -10.75
C LYS A 227 -23.39 -10.35 -9.30
N ALA A 228 -22.14 -10.71 -8.99
CA ALA A 228 -21.73 -11.20 -7.68
C ALA A 228 -21.27 -10.10 -6.72
N GLY A 229 -20.85 -8.95 -7.25
CA GLY A 229 -20.39 -7.83 -6.42
C GLY A 229 -19.72 -6.72 -7.21
N ALA A 230 -19.21 -5.72 -6.47
CA ALA A 230 -18.49 -4.60 -7.03
C ALA A 230 -17.34 -4.15 -6.12
N GLY A 231 -16.16 -3.93 -6.69
CA GLY A 231 -14.98 -3.56 -5.92
C GLY A 231 -13.74 -3.37 -6.79
N ILE A 232 -12.66 -2.99 -6.12
CA ILE A 232 -11.35 -2.78 -6.75
C ILE A 232 -10.65 -4.14 -6.88
N GLY A 233 -10.03 -4.35 -8.04
CA GLY A 233 -9.18 -5.49 -8.34
C GLY A 233 -7.70 -5.11 -8.41
N SER A 234 -6.95 -5.84 -9.20
CA SER A 234 -5.54 -5.56 -9.48
C SER A 234 -5.18 -6.04 -10.89
N PRO A 235 -4.28 -5.35 -11.62
CA PRO A 235 -3.67 -5.91 -12.82
C PRO A 235 -3.03 -7.29 -12.57
N HIS A 236 -2.60 -7.58 -11.34
CA HIS A 236 -2.04 -8.86 -10.94
C HIS A 236 -2.92 -10.08 -11.29
N THR A 237 -4.24 -9.94 -11.11
CA THR A 237 -5.22 -11.00 -11.41
C THR A 237 -5.98 -10.74 -12.72
N GLY A 238 -5.65 -9.66 -13.43
CA GLY A 238 -6.32 -9.27 -14.67
C GLY A 238 -7.71 -8.67 -14.48
N LEU A 239 -8.41 -8.50 -15.61
CA LEU A 239 -9.70 -7.82 -15.68
C LEU A 239 -10.83 -8.63 -15.04
N ASN A 240 -11.84 -7.93 -14.51
CA ASN A 240 -13.06 -8.49 -13.90
C ASN A 240 -12.85 -9.28 -12.60
N MET A 241 -11.64 -9.31 -12.05
CA MET A 241 -11.32 -9.98 -10.80
C MET A 241 -11.30 -8.96 -9.65
N ILE A 242 -12.26 -9.06 -8.72
CA ILE A 242 -12.40 -8.18 -7.56
C ILE A 242 -11.68 -8.80 -6.37
N TRP A 243 -10.96 -7.99 -5.59
CA TRP A 243 -10.22 -8.47 -4.42
C TRP A 243 -11.00 -8.22 -3.11
N PRO A 244 -11.20 -9.24 -2.26
CA PRO A 244 -11.83 -9.07 -0.94
C PRO A 244 -11.11 -8.07 -0.03
N ILE A 245 -9.78 -7.92 -0.15
CA ILE A 245 -9.02 -6.90 0.60
C ILE A 245 -9.51 -5.48 0.26
N GLY A 246 -9.80 -5.20 -1.02
CA GLY A 246 -10.33 -3.90 -1.44
C GLY A 246 -11.72 -3.59 -0.84
N ILE A 247 -12.60 -4.60 -0.78
CA ILE A 247 -13.92 -4.47 -0.13
C ILE A 247 -13.77 -4.29 1.39
N THR A 248 -12.83 -5.01 2.01
CA THR A 248 -12.52 -4.88 3.43
C THR A 248 -12.02 -3.47 3.75
N MET A 249 -11.11 -2.94 2.93
CA MET A 249 -10.62 -1.56 3.07
C MET A 249 -11.73 -0.53 2.86
N ARG A 250 -12.63 -0.75 1.89
CA ARG A 250 -13.81 0.09 1.69
C ARG A 250 -14.64 0.18 2.97
N GLY A 251 -14.91 -0.96 3.61
CA GLY A 251 -15.63 -1.03 4.88
C GLY A 251 -14.90 -0.35 6.04
N LEU A 252 -13.61 -0.67 6.24
CA LEU A 252 -12.78 -0.13 7.32
C LEU A 252 -12.62 1.40 7.27
N THR A 253 -12.71 1.99 6.08
CA THR A 253 -12.56 3.43 5.84
C THR A 253 -13.89 4.14 5.61
N SER A 254 -15.02 3.46 5.82
CA SER A 254 -16.35 4.06 5.70
C SER A 254 -16.83 4.65 7.03
N THR A 255 -17.55 5.77 6.92
CA THR A 255 -18.34 6.35 8.01
C THR A 255 -19.84 6.12 7.85
N ASN A 256 -20.27 5.42 6.77
CA ASN A 256 -21.66 5.17 6.45
C ASN A 256 -22.05 3.72 6.79
N ASP A 257 -22.98 3.55 7.72
CA ASP A 257 -23.45 2.25 8.21
C ASP A 257 -24.04 1.35 7.10
N ALA A 258 -24.72 1.93 6.10
CA ALA A 258 -25.25 1.16 4.97
C ALA A 258 -24.13 0.64 4.07
N GLU A 259 -23.09 1.45 3.80
CA GLU A 259 -21.92 1.01 3.03
C GLU A 259 -21.15 -0.10 3.76
N ILE A 260 -20.99 0.03 5.08
CA ILE A 260 -20.32 -0.99 5.90
C ILE A 260 -21.07 -2.32 5.83
N ARG A 261 -22.39 -2.30 6.00
CA ARG A 261 -23.23 -3.50 5.88
C ARG A 261 -23.12 -4.13 4.49
N GLN A 262 -23.17 -3.33 3.43
CA GLN A 262 -22.98 -3.80 2.06
C GLN A 262 -21.63 -4.49 1.85
N CYS A 263 -20.55 -3.96 2.44
CA CYS A 263 -19.23 -4.59 2.36
C CYS A 263 -19.21 -5.97 3.07
N ILE A 264 -19.81 -6.07 4.25
CA ILE A 264 -19.92 -7.33 5.01
C ILE A 264 -20.74 -8.36 4.23
N GLU A 265 -21.89 -7.96 3.69
CA GLU A 265 -22.75 -8.84 2.89
C GLU A 265 -22.04 -9.33 1.63
N MET A 266 -21.32 -8.45 0.93
CA MET A 266 -20.57 -8.82 -0.26
C MET A 266 -19.49 -9.87 0.08
N LEU A 267 -18.69 -9.64 1.12
CA LEU A 267 -17.67 -10.60 1.57
C LEU A 267 -18.28 -11.95 1.99
N ARG A 268 -19.46 -11.93 2.62
CA ARG A 268 -20.21 -13.14 2.98
C ARG A 268 -20.75 -13.90 1.75
N LEU A 269 -21.05 -13.21 0.65
CA LEU A 269 -21.63 -13.84 -0.54
C LEU A 269 -20.58 -14.24 -1.58
N THR A 270 -19.35 -13.72 -1.48
CA THR A 270 -18.31 -13.91 -2.52
C THR A 270 -17.16 -14.84 -2.11
N HIS A 271 -17.28 -15.56 -1.00
CA HIS A 271 -16.26 -16.53 -0.55
C HIS A 271 -16.26 -17.87 -1.30
N GLY A 272 -16.97 -18.00 -2.44
CA GLY A 272 -16.95 -19.21 -3.28
C GLY A 272 -17.39 -20.51 -2.59
N GLY A 273 -18.12 -20.45 -1.48
CA GLY A 273 -18.50 -21.63 -0.68
C GLY A 273 -17.42 -22.16 0.27
N THR A 274 -16.25 -21.51 0.39
CA THR A 274 -15.11 -22.03 1.16
C THR A 274 -15.07 -21.63 2.64
N GLY A 275 -15.74 -20.52 3.01
CA GLY A 275 -15.65 -19.93 4.34
C GLY A 275 -14.38 -19.09 4.57
N PHE A 276 -13.56 -18.86 3.54
CA PHE A 276 -12.32 -18.08 3.62
C PHE A 276 -12.31 -16.92 2.62
N MET A 277 -11.52 -15.90 2.92
CA MET A 277 -11.21 -14.83 1.98
C MET A 277 -10.13 -15.28 0.99
N HIS A 278 -10.36 -14.96 -0.27
CA HIS A 278 -9.48 -15.25 -1.40
C HIS A 278 -8.67 -14.02 -1.79
N GLU A 279 -7.74 -14.19 -2.74
CA GLU A 279 -7.05 -13.04 -3.33
C GLU A 279 -7.99 -12.24 -4.21
N SER A 280 -8.64 -12.92 -5.15
CA SER A 280 -9.62 -12.31 -6.03
C SER A 280 -10.76 -13.27 -6.36
N PHE A 281 -11.90 -12.73 -6.80
CA PHE A 281 -13.03 -13.49 -7.34
C PHE A 281 -13.60 -12.77 -8.57
N HIS A 282 -14.13 -13.53 -9.54
CA HIS A 282 -14.72 -12.95 -10.74
C HIS A 282 -16.02 -12.20 -10.40
N LYS A 283 -16.19 -10.99 -10.94
CA LYS A 283 -17.32 -10.09 -10.64
C LYS A 283 -18.71 -10.69 -10.86
N ASP A 284 -18.81 -11.72 -11.69
CA ASP A 284 -20.07 -12.41 -12.02
C ASP A 284 -20.19 -13.83 -11.44
N ASP A 285 -19.09 -14.43 -10.97
CA ASP A 285 -19.09 -15.78 -10.41
C ASP A 285 -18.01 -15.92 -9.32
N PRO A 286 -18.37 -15.91 -8.02
CA PRO A 286 -17.40 -15.96 -6.94
C PRO A 286 -16.74 -17.32 -6.76
N LYS A 287 -17.19 -18.38 -7.46
CA LYS A 287 -16.50 -19.67 -7.48
C LYS A 287 -15.26 -19.67 -8.38
N ASN A 288 -15.17 -18.72 -9.31
CA ASN A 288 -13.95 -18.43 -10.04
C ASN A 288 -13.09 -17.45 -9.22
N PHE A 289 -12.23 -17.99 -8.36
CA PHE A 289 -11.38 -17.22 -7.45
C PHE A 289 -9.91 -17.66 -7.53
N THR A 290 -9.01 -16.78 -7.07
CA THR A 290 -7.58 -17.08 -6.93
C THR A 290 -7.17 -17.21 -5.47
N ARG A 291 -6.14 -18.03 -5.20
CA ARG A 291 -5.59 -18.33 -3.85
C ARG A 291 -6.64 -18.75 -2.82
N LYS A 292 -6.90 -20.05 -2.77
CA LYS A 292 -7.73 -20.69 -1.73
C LYS A 292 -7.25 -20.49 -0.28
N TRP A 293 -5.97 -20.13 -0.10
CA TRP A 293 -5.37 -19.88 1.21
C TRP A 293 -4.58 -18.58 1.20
N PHE A 294 -5.18 -17.53 1.75
CA PHE A 294 -4.56 -16.21 1.87
C PHE A 294 -4.76 -15.66 3.28
N ALA A 295 -3.80 -15.95 4.17
CA ALA A 295 -3.90 -15.60 5.58
C ALA A 295 -4.06 -14.08 5.82
N TRP A 296 -3.40 -13.24 5.02
CA TRP A 296 -3.55 -11.78 5.15
C TRP A 296 -4.98 -11.30 4.88
N ALA A 297 -5.61 -11.77 3.80
CA ALA A 297 -7.02 -11.45 3.50
C ALA A 297 -7.95 -11.92 4.62
N ASN A 298 -7.72 -13.11 5.17
CA ASN A 298 -8.47 -13.63 6.33
C ASN A 298 -8.29 -12.75 7.57
N THR A 299 -7.07 -12.36 7.90
CA THR A 299 -6.75 -11.49 9.04
C THR A 299 -7.44 -10.13 8.91
N LEU A 300 -7.36 -9.49 7.75
CA LEU A 300 -8.01 -8.19 7.51
C LEU A 300 -9.53 -8.27 7.63
N PHE A 301 -10.15 -9.36 7.14
CA PHE A 301 -11.58 -9.57 7.31
C PHE A 301 -11.97 -9.73 8.79
N GLY A 302 -11.19 -10.52 9.55
CA GLY A 302 -11.38 -10.65 11.00
C GLY A 302 -11.22 -9.31 11.73
N GLU A 303 -10.20 -8.52 11.37
CA GLU A 303 -9.98 -7.17 11.92
C GLU A 303 -11.17 -6.24 11.62
N PHE A 304 -11.70 -6.28 10.39
CA PHE A 304 -12.87 -5.49 10.00
C PHE A 304 -14.11 -5.87 10.82
N LEU A 305 -14.44 -7.16 10.93
CA LEU A 305 -15.56 -7.59 11.75
C LEU A 305 -15.36 -7.26 13.24
N TRP A 306 -14.13 -7.35 13.74
CA TRP A 306 -13.82 -6.98 15.12
C TRP A 306 -14.05 -5.49 15.38
N LYS A 307 -13.62 -4.61 14.47
CA LYS A 307 -13.89 -3.18 14.54
C LYS A 307 -15.40 -2.90 14.54
N VAL A 308 -16.14 -3.52 13.62
CA VAL A 308 -17.60 -3.38 13.55
C VAL A 308 -18.26 -3.89 14.83
N TYR A 309 -17.83 -5.02 15.37
CA TYR A 309 -18.34 -5.55 16.64
C TYR A 309 -18.13 -4.56 17.81
N LYS A 310 -16.97 -3.89 17.84
CA LYS A 310 -16.63 -2.92 18.90
C LYS A 310 -17.36 -1.59 18.76
N GLU A 311 -17.55 -1.10 17.55
CA GLU A 311 -18.00 0.28 17.31
C GLU A 311 -19.44 0.37 16.81
N ARG A 312 -19.94 -0.67 16.14
CA ARG A 312 -21.21 -0.68 15.39
C ARG A 312 -21.87 -2.06 15.43
N LYS A 313 -21.99 -2.66 16.62
CA LYS A 313 -22.47 -4.04 16.81
C LYS A 313 -23.82 -4.33 16.14
N HIS A 314 -24.71 -3.33 16.05
CA HIS A 314 -26.02 -3.43 15.38
C HIS A 314 -25.93 -3.74 13.88
N LEU A 315 -24.76 -3.60 13.25
CA LEU A 315 -24.55 -3.97 11.85
C LEU A 315 -24.28 -5.47 11.64
N LEU A 316 -24.05 -6.24 12.72
CA LEU A 316 -23.78 -7.68 12.68
C LEU A 316 -24.99 -8.55 13.07
N ALA A 317 -26.12 -7.91 13.40
CA ALA A 317 -27.38 -8.57 13.73
C ALA A 317 -28.09 -9.09 12.48
#